data_AF-A0A9W4I1U6-F1
#
_entry.id   AF-A0A9W4I1U6-F1
#
_cell.length_a   1.000
_cell.length_b   1.000
_cell.length_c   1.000
_cell.angle_alpha   90.00
_cell.angle_beta   90.00
_cell.angle_gamma   90.00
#
_symmetry.space_group_name_H-M   'P 1'
#
loop_
_entity.id
_entity.type
_entity.pdbx_description
1 polymer ?
#
loop_
_entity_poly.entity_id
_entity_poly.type
_entity_poly.pdbx_seq_one_letter_code
_entity_poly.pdbx_strand_id
1 'polypeptide(L)'
;MEWDPSRFFHPQGSSSPYALLILNQPINEKAFGVLSRYASYIICADGGANRLFDMPEDNDQLPDSIVGDLDSIRPAVREHYEKLGVSVLQDLDQYSTDFTKCLKYLNAHAAEIIASPRKGAKATKSDTNGANGSTSTSPSDQSPLEIVILGGLGGRVDQAFSQVHHLYMMTQTQRSIRENETNPSSSDAKPAAGGNLYLVSEESITFIIQTGKNTIHTPATKRADIATASASGVSKSPRKRKHGQEQEQEQELEPEYFFEENIGIIPLSSPAKITTHGFEWDVENWHTEIGGQISTSNHIRADKVEVETSVPVLFTVELAERLKR
;
A
#
# COMPACT_ATOMS: atom_id res chain seq x y z
N MET A 1 5.62 7.05 14.46
CA MET A 1 4.65 6.15 13.80
C MET A 1 5.41 5.11 12.99
N GLU A 2 4.94 3.86 12.95
CA GLU A 2 5.54 2.80 12.14
C GLU A 2 4.70 2.57 10.87
N TRP A 3 5.38 2.35 9.75
CA TRP A 3 4.80 2.13 8.43
C TRP A 3 5.42 0.89 7.83
N ASP A 4 4.60 -0.02 7.31
CA ASP A 4 5.07 -1.20 6.61
C ASP A 4 4.29 -1.39 5.31
N PRO A 5 4.69 -0.67 4.24
CA PRO A 5 4.09 -0.87 2.92
C PRO A 5 4.46 -2.23 2.31
N SER A 6 5.54 -2.88 2.77
CA SER A 6 6.02 -4.14 2.19
C SER A 6 5.07 -5.31 2.44
N ARG A 7 4.34 -5.28 3.56
CA ARG A 7 3.41 -6.34 3.96
C ARG A 7 2.33 -6.64 2.93
N PHE A 8 1.96 -5.67 2.10
CA PHE A 8 0.92 -5.84 1.08
C PHE A 8 1.38 -6.70 -0.10
N PHE A 9 2.69 -6.85 -0.28
CA PHE A 9 3.29 -7.58 -1.40
C PHE A 9 3.89 -8.92 -0.97
N HIS A 10 3.77 -9.30 0.31
CA HIS A 10 4.28 -10.58 0.78
C HIS A 10 3.52 -11.76 0.15
N PRO A 11 4.23 -12.79 -0.36
CA PRO A 11 3.60 -13.97 -0.97
C PRO A 11 2.69 -14.75 -0.02
N GLN A 12 2.91 -14.62 1.29
CA GLN A 12 2.11 -15.29 2.33
C GLN A 12 0.96 -14.40 2.85
N GLY A 13 0.82 -13.18 2.32
CA GLY A 13 -0.13 -12.18 2.78
C GLY A 13 0.34 -11.40 4.02
N SER A 14 -0.47 -10.43 4.42
CA SER A 14 -0.29 -9.62 5.63
C SER A 14 -1.05 -10.25 6.80
N SER A 15 -0.48 -10.21 8.01
CA SER A 15 -1.20 -10.59 9.23
C SER A 15 -2.28 -9.57 9.62
N SER A 16 -2.18 -8.33 9.14
CA SER A 16 -3.16 -7.27 9.37
C SER A 16 -4.14 -7.14 8.20
N PRO A 17 -5.44 -7.00 8.47
CA PRO A 17 -6.46 -6.86 7.45
C PRO A 17 -6.33 -5.52 6.72
N TYR A 18 -6.65 -5.51 5.43
CA TYR A 18 -6.75 -4.30 4.64
C TYR A 18 -7.88 -4.39 3.61
N ALA A 19 -8.47 -3.25 3.29
CA ALA A 19 -9.39 -3.11 2.17
C ALA A 19 -8.64 -2.57 0.93
N LEU A 20 -9.06 -3.03 -0.24
CA LEU A 20 -8.58 -2.57 -1.53
C LEU A 20 -9.66 -1.67 -2.16
N LEU A 21 -9.36 -0.38 -2.32
CA LEU A 21 -10.23 0.61 -2.95
C LEU A 21 -9.78 0.85 -4.39
N ILE A 22 -10.67 0.65 -5.36
CA ILE A 22 -10.38 0.83 -6.79
C ILE A 22 -11.03 2.11 -7.29
N LEU A 23 -10.22 3.06 -7.76
CA LEU A 23 -10.68 4.33 -8.32
C LEU A 23 -10.89 4.24 -9.84
N ASN A 24 -11.58 5.23 -10.43
CA ASN A 24 -11.81 5.32 -11.87
C ASN A 24 -10.58 5.86 -12.66
N GLN A 25 -9.39 5.34 -12.38
CA GLN A 25 -8.13 5.71 -13.02
C GLN A 25 -7.46 4.48 -13.65
N PRO A 26 -6.45 4.64 -14.52
CA PRO A 26 -5.65 3.50 -14.96
C PRO A 26 -5.17 2.68 -13.75
N ILE A 27 -5.40 1.36 -13.79
CA ILE A 27 -5.03 0.46 -12.69
C ILE A 27 -3.74 -0.24 -13.05
N ASN A 28 -2.83 -0.34 -12.08
CA ASN A 28 -1.70 -1.23 -12.13
C ASN A 28 -2.16 -2.70 -11.99
N GLU A 29 -2.37 -3.40 -13.12
CA GLU A 29 -2.90 -4.77 -13.12
C GLU A 29 -1.97 -5.76 -12.41
N LYS A 30 -0.64 -5.56 -12.50
CA LYS A 30 0.35 -6.42 -11.84
C LYS A 30 0.26 -6.30 -10.32
N ALA A 31 0.20 -5.07 -9.80
CA ALA A 31 -0.01 -4.84 -8.38
C ALA A 31 -1.39 -5.34 -7.92
N PHE A 32 -2.44 -5.12 -8.72
CA PHE A 32 -3.79 -5.63 -8.42
C PHE A 32 -3.81 -7.16 -8.24
N GLY A 33 -3.13 -7.92 -9.10
CA GLY A 33 -3.07 -9.38 -9.01
C GLY A 33 -2.49 -9.88 -7.67
N VAL A 34 -1.54 -9.14 -7.09
CA VAL A 34 -0.98 -9.45 -5.76
C VAL A 34 -1.91 -8.97 -4.64
N LEU A 35 -2.35 -7.70 -4.72
CA LEU A 35 -3.12 -7.04 -3.66
C LEU A 35 -4.53 -7.62 -3.49
N SER A 36 -5.21 -8.00 -4.57
CA SER A 36 -6.57 -8.54 -4.51
C SER A 36 -6.65 -9.90 -3.82
N ARG A 37 -5.57 -10.68 -3.85
CA ARG A 37 -5.50 -12.03 -3.28
C ARG A 37 -5.59 -12.05 -1.76
N TYR A 38 -5.06 -11.03 -1.10
CA TYR A 38 -4.98 -10.95 0.36
C TYR A 38 -5.84 -9.82 0.96
N ALA A 39 -6.53 -9.04 0.12
CA ALA A 39 -7.47 -8.03 0.57
C ALA A 39 -8.62 -8.68 1.35
N SER A 40 -8.94 -8.10 2.51
CA SER A 40 -10.09 -8.49 3.34
C SER A 40 -11.41 -8.02 2.74
N TYR A 41 -11.35 -6.95 1.93
CA TYR A 41 -12.49 -6.37 1.21
C TYR A 41 -12.00 -5.69 -0.07
N ILE A 42 -12.77 -5.75 -1.14
CA ILE A 42 -12.54 -5.02 -2.39
C ILE A 42 -13.75 -4.13 -2.65
N ILE A 43 -13.51 -2.82 -2.78
CA ILE A 43 -14.55 -1.82 -3.03
C ILE A 43 -14.17 -0.99 -4.26
N CYS A 44 -15.13 -0.77 -5.15
CA CYS A 44 -14.95 0.11 -6.31
C CYS A 44 -15.66 1.45 -6.09
N ALA A 45 -14.96 2.54 -6.36
CA ALA A 45 -15.51 3.89 -6.38
C ALA A 45 -16.14 4.18 -7.74
N ASP A 46 -17.47 4.05 -7.82
CA ASP A 46 -18.27 4.25 -9.04
C ASP A 46 -17.62 3.66 -10.31
N GLY A 47 -17.06 4.52 -11.18
CA GLY A 47 -16.41 4.13 -12.42
C GLY A 47 -15.16 3.26 -12.24
N GLY A 48 -14.62 3.11 -11.02
CA GLY A 48 -13.61 2.11 -10.69
C GLY A 48 -14.08 0.69 -10.99
N ALA A 49 -15.39 0.43 -10.97
CA ALA A 49 -15.96 -0.85 -11.38
C ALA A 49 -15.74 -1.13 -12.87
N ASN A 50 -15.75 -0.09 -13.72
CA ASN A 50 -15.43 -0.24 -15.14
C ASN A 50 -14.00 -0.72 -15.32
N ARG A 51 -13.07 -0.18 -14.53
CA ARG A 51 -11.66 -0.51 -14.62
C ARG A 51 -11.39 -1.96 -14.22
N LEU A 52 -12.08 -2.44 -13.18
CA LEU A 52 -12.03 -3.85 -12.78
C LEU A 52 -12.67 -4.76 -13.84
N PHE A 53 -13.78 -4.33 -14.45
CA PHE A 53 -14.47 -5.07 -15.51
C PHE A 53 -13.64 -5.17 -16.80
N ASP A 54 -12.89 -4.12 -17.13
CA ASP A 54 -12.05 -4.04 -18.34
C ASP A 54 -10.71 -4.79 -18.18
N MET A 55 -10.46 -5.43 -17.02
CA MET A 55 -9.29 -6.28 -16.82
C MET A 55 -9.35 -7.53 -17.73
N PRO A 56 -8.19 -8.16 -18.03
CA PRO A 56 -8.15 -9.35 -18.87
C PRO A 56 -9.06 -10.48 -18.36
N GLU A 57 -9.53 -11.34 -19.27
CA GLU A 57 -10.55 -12.37 -19.01
C GLU A 57 -10.16 -13.43 -17.96
N ASP A 58 -8.88 -13.51 -17.57
CA ASP A 58 -8.40 -14.40 -16.50
C ASP A 58 -8.54 -13.79 -15.09
N ASN A 59 -9.05 -12.56 -14.97
CA ASN A 59 -9.39 -11.95 -13.71
C ASN A 59 -10.77 -12.37 -13.18
N ASP A 60 -10.81 -13.40 -12.33
CA ASP A 60 -12.03 -13.86 -11.65
C ASP A 60 -12.40 -13.03 -10.40
N GLN A 61 -11.71 -11.91 -10.13
CA GLN A 61 -11.90 -11.14 -8.90
C GLN A 61 -13.11 -10.20 -8.99
N LEU A 62 -14.15 -10.51 -8.22
CA LEU A 62 -15.29 -9.62 -8.03
C LEU A 62 -15.07 -8.64 -6.88
N PRO A 63 -15.56 -7.38 -7.00
CA PRO A 63 -15.62 -6.48 -5.86
C PRO A 63 -16.71 -6.93 -4.88
N ASP A 64 -16.53 -6.67 -3.60
CA ASP A 64 -17.56 -6.89 -2.59
C ASP A 64 -18.64 -5.80 -2.64
N SER A 65 -18.25 -4.57 -3.01
CA SER A 65 -19.18 -3.46 -3.20
C SER A 65 -18.72 -2.45 -4.25
N ILE A 66 -19.69 -1.78 -4.84
CA ILE A 66 -19.51 -0.62 -5.71
C ILE A 66 -20.25 0.54 -5.04
N VAL A 67 -19.55 1.64 -4.76
CA VAL A 67 -20.11 2.79 -4.04
C VAL A 67 -19.82 4.08 -4.79
N GLY A 68 -20.84 4.93 -4.94
CA GLY A 68 -20.72 6.26 -5.55
C GLY A 68 -22.07 6.81 -5.96
N ASP A 69 -22.12 7.94 -6.67
CA ASP A 69 -23.38 8.44 -7.25
C ASP A 69 -23.84 7.68 -8.50
N LEU A 70 -22.96 6.83 -9.05
CA LEU A 70 -23.19 5.91 -10.17
C LEU A 70 -23.34 6.64 -11.51
N ASP A 71 -22.69 7.80 -11.66
CA ASP A 71 -22.69 8.59 -12.89
C ASP A 71 -21.57 8.17 -13.88
N SER A 72 -20.55 7.49 -13.36
CA SER A 72 -19.35 7.10 -14.11
C SER A 72 -19.33 5.62 -14.46
N ILE A 73 -19.98 4.75 -13.69
CA ILE A 73 -20.14 3.33 -14.02
C ILE A 73 -21.00 3.17 -15.28
N ARG A 74 -20.53 2.34 -16.23
CA ARG A 74 -21.29 2.07 -17.45
C ARG A 74 -22.52 1.22 -17.11
N PRO A 75 -23.71 1.48 -17.70
CA PRO A 75 -24.92 0.71 -17.40
C PRO A 75 -24.76 -0.80 -17.55
N ALA A 76 -24.06 -1.26 -18.60
CA ALA A 76 -23.81 -2.69 -18.82
C ALA A 76 -22.89 -3.32 -17.76
N VAL A 77 -21.92 -2.57 -17.23
CA VAL A 77 -21.00 -3.03 -16.18
C VAL A 77 -21.74 -3.12 -14.85
N ARG A 78 -22.56 -2.11 -14.54
CA ARG A 78 -23.43 -2.13 -13.37
C ARG A 78 -24.36 -3.35 -13.39
N GLU A 79 -25.10 -3.54 -14.49
CA GLU A 79 -26.02 -4.67 -14.65
C GLU A 79 -25.30 -6.02 -14.52
N HIS A 80 -24.08 -6.12 -15.06
CA HIS A 80 -23.25 -7.32 -14.93
C HIS A 80 -22.93 -7.65 -13.46
N TYR A 81 -22.42 -6.68 -12.68
CA TYR A 81 -22.09 -6.90 -11.28
C TYR A 81 -23.32 -7.14 -10.40
N GLU A 82 -24.44 -6.45 -10.65
CA GLU A 82 -25.71 -6.69 -9.97
C GLU A 82 -26.20 -8.14 -10.20
N LYS A 83 -26.10 -8.66 -11.43
CA LYS A 83 -26.43 -10.07 -11.74
C LYS A 83 -25.56 -11.08 -11.01
N LEU A 84 -24.30 -10.73 -10.74
CA LEU A 84 -23.38 -11.55 -9.96
C LEU A 84 -23.57 -11.40 -8.44
N GLY A 85 -24.49 -10.56 -7.99
CA GLY A 85 -24.82 -10.36 -6.58
C GLY A 85 -23.89 -9.39 -5.83
N VAL A 86 -23.10 -8.58 -6.56
CA VAL A 86 -22.29 -7.51 -5.95
C VAL A 86 -23.20 -6.41 -5.39
N SER A 87 -22.87 -5.91 -4.20
CA SER A 87 -23.61 -4.80 -3.59
C SER A 87 -23.31 -3.48 -4.30
N VAL A 88 -24.29 -2.92 -5.01
CA VAL A 88 -24.16 -1.61 -5.66
C VAL A 88 -24.93 -0.57 -4.84
N LEU A 89 -24.20 0.35 -4.21
CA LEU A 89 -24.73 1.33 -3.28
C LEU A 89 -24.65 2.73 -3.89
N GLN A 90 -25.81 3.32 -4.14
CA GLN A 90 -25.90 4.69 -4.64
C GLN A 90 -25.87 5.68 -3.49
N ASP A 91 -24.96 6.66 -3.57
CA ASP A 91 -24.88 7.81 -2.67
C ASP A 91 -24.98 9.10 -3.51
N LEU A 92 -26.10 9.79 -3.33
CA LEU A 92 -26.48 10.99 -4.08
C LEU A 92 -25.77 12.26 -3.60
N ASP A 93 -24.91 12.20 -2.58
CA ASP A 93 -24.14 13.36 -2.11
C ASP A 93 -23.26 13.93 -3.23
N GLN A 94 -23.56 15.16 -3.64
CA GLN A 94 -22.84 15.90 -4.67
C GLN A 94 -21.70 16.75 -4.09
N TYR A 95 -21.56 16.80 -2.76
CA TYR A 95 -20.53 17.59 -2.08
C TYR A 95 -19.31 16.75 -1.68
N SER A 96 -19.34 15.43 -1.90
CA SER A 96 -18.18 14.56 -1.68
C SER A 96 -17.90 13.66 -2.87
N THR A 97 -16.62 13.32 -3.05
CA THR A 97 -16.15 12.46 -4.16
C THR A 97 -16.42 10.99 -3.87
N ASP A 98 -16.47 10.14 -4.89
CA ASP A 98 -16.67 8.69 -4.68
C ASP A 98 -15.55 8.03 -3.88
N PHE A 99 -14.34 8.58 -3.94
CA PHE A 99 -13.27 8.22 -3.01
C PHE A 99 -13.71 8.47 -1.56
N THR A 100 -14.20 9.67 -1.25
CA THR A 100 -14.69 10.02 0.10
C THR A 100 -15.85 9.13 0.53
N LYS A 101 -16.81 8.87 -0.37
CA LYS A 101 -17.97 7.99 -0.11
C LYS A 101 -17.52 6.57 0.23
N CYS A 102 -16.57 6.00 -0.52
CA CYS A 102 -16.00 4.69 -0.23
C CYS A 102 -15.27 4.63 1.12
N LEU A 103 -14.49 5.66 1.47
CA LEU A 103 -13.81 5.70 2.76
C LEU A 103 -14.79 5.79 3.94
N LYS A 104 -15.87 6.58 3.81
CA LYS A 104 -16.94 6.62 4.81
C LYS A 104 -17.56 5.22 4.97
N TYR A 105 -17.83 4.54 3.86
CA TYR A 105 -18.34 3.17 3.88
C TYR A 105 -17.39 2.20 4.59
N LEU A 106 -16.11 2.17 4.20
CA LEU A 106 -15.10 1.29 4.78
C LEU A 106 -14.93 1.53 6.29
N ASN A 107 -14.91 2.79 6.74
CA ASN A 107 -14.82 3.12 8.15
C ASN A 107 -16.06 2.65 8.94
N ALA A 108 -17.26 2.82 8.36
CA ALA A 108 -18.50 2.39 9.01
C ALA A 108 -18.62 0.86 9.14
N HIS A 109 -18.02 0.11 8.22
CA HIS A 109 -18.07 -1.35 8.17
C HIS A 109 -16.76 -2.03 8.58
N ALA A 110 -15.78 -1.28 9.10
CA ALA A 110 -14.44 -1.80 9.41
C ALA A 110 -14.49 -3.03 10.33
N ALA A 111 -15.33 -2.99 11.37
CA ALA A 111 -15.54 -4.10 12.30
C ALA A 111 -16.03 -5.37 11.62
N GLU A 112 -17.00 -5.24 10.72
CA GLU A 112 -17.61 -6.37 10.00
C GLU A 112 -16.60 -6.96 9.00
N ILE A 113 -15.87 -6.10 8.30
CA ILE A 113 -14.81 -6.49 7.35
C ILE A 113 -13.69 -7.26 8.07
N ILE A 114 -13.25 -6.77 9.24
CA ILE A 114 -12.22 -7.44 10.04
C ILE A 114 -12.72 -8.78 10.58
N ALA A 115 -13.97 -8.84 11.05
CA ALA A 115 -14.55 -10.05 11.63
C ALA A 115 -14.88 -11.12 10.59
N SER A 116 -15.16 -10.74 9.35
CA SER A 116 -15.56 -11.64 8.26
C SER A 116 -14.90 -11.25 6.93
N PRO A 117 -13.57 -11.44 6.80
CA PRO A 117 -12.84 -11.10 5.58
C PRO A 117 -13.28 -12.00 4.42
N ARG A 118 -13.12 -11.48 3.18
CA ARG A 118 -13.53 -12.17 1.95
C ARG A 118 -12.95 -13.59 1.82
N LYS A 119 -13.77 -14.54 1.35
CA LYS A 119 -13.41 -15.95 1.08
C LYS A 119 -12.38 -16.05 -0.05
N GLY A 120 -11.12 -15.86 0.27
CA GLY A 120 -10.00 -15.81 -0.68
C GLY A 120 -8.71 -15.32 -0.03
N ALA A 121 -8.83 -14.49 1.01
CA ALA A 121 -7.75 -14.20 1.94
C ALA A 121 -7.38 -15.49 2.67
N LYS A 122 -6.39 -16.23 2.15
CA LYS A 122 -5.88 -17.44 2.83
C LYS A 122 -5.31 -17.01 4.17
N ALA A 123 -6.02 -17.31 5.24
CA ALA A 123 -5.53 -17.16 6.60
C ALA A 123 -4.17 -17.86 6.71
N THR A 124 -3.17 -17.13 7.19
CA THR A 124 -1.85 -17.65 7.51
C THR A 124 -1.99 -18.83 8.46
N LYS A 125 -1.56 -20.03 8.02
CA LYS A 125 -1.38 -21.15 8.93
C LYS A 125 -0.19 -20.82 9.82
N SER A 126 -0.42 -20.68 11.12
CA SER A 126 0.67 -20.71 12.11
C SER A 126 1.26 -22.12 12.11
N ASP A 127 2.41 -22.30 11.48
CA ASP A 127 3.16 -23.56 11.58
C ASP A 127 3.64 -23.72 13.02
N THR A 128 3.01 -24.63 13.75
CA THR A 128 3.44 -25.07 15.08
C THR A 128 4.29 -26.33 14.92
N ASN A 129 5.61 -26.16 14.99
CA ASN A 129 6.53 -27.24 15.38
C ASN A 129 7.54 -26.65 16.38
N GLY A 130 7.46 -27.12 17.62
CA GLY A 130 7.92 -26.39 18.80
C GLY A 130 9.39 -26.56 19.20
N ALA A 131 9.88 -25.55 19.92
CA ALA A 131 10.70 -25.69 21.13
C ALA A 131 10.78 -24.33 21.89
N ASN A 132 10.08 -24.26 23.02
CA ASN A 132 10.29 -23.41 24.21
C ASN A 132 10.77 -21.95 24.06
N GLY A 133 9.81 -21.03 24.16
CA GLY A 133 10.00 -19.64 24.54
C GLY A 133 8.63 -18.96 24.67
N SER A 134 8.16 -18.77 25.90
CA SER A 134 6.83 -18.22 26.18
C SER A 134 6.72 -16.74 25.80
N THR A 135 6.12 -16.46 24.65
CA THR A 135 5.39 -15.22 24.37
C THR A 135 4.24 -15.57 23.44
N SER A 136 3.12 -15.97 24.03
CA SER A 136 1.84 -16.05 23.33
C SER A 136 1.37 -14.63 23.00
N THR A 137 1.80 -14.08 21.87
CA THR A 137 1.12 -12.92 21.29
C THR A 137 0.00 -13.45 20.40
N SER A 138 -1.19 -13.56 20.99
CA SER A 138 -2.45 -13.48 20.25
C SER A 138 -2.37 -12.33 19.22
N PRO A 139 -3.03 -12.42 18.05
CA PRO A 139 -3.16 -11.25 17.20
C PRO A 139 -3.77 -10.15 18.07
N SER A 140 -3.08 -9.02 18.21
CA SER A 140 -3.59 -7.89 18.97
C SER A 140 -4.98 -7.56 18.47
N ASP A 141 -5.97 -7.66 19.35
CA ASP A 141 -7.41 -7.59 19.11
C ASP A 141 -7.92 -6.20 18.62
N GLN A 142 -7.05 -5.35 18.05
CA GLN A 142 -7.35 -3.93 17.73
C GLN A 142 -6.49 -3.33 16.59
N SER A 143 -6.02 -4.09 15.59
CA SER A 143 -5.38 -3.44 14.42
C SER A 143 -6.45 -2.77 13.54
N PRO A 144 -6.35 -1.48 13.21
CA PRO A 144 -7.33 -0.82 12.36
C PRO A 144 -7.33 -1.40 10.93
N LEU A 145 -8.45 -1.27 10.22
CA LEU A 145 -8.53 -1.66 8.82
C LEU A 145 -7.75 -0.67 7.96
N GLU A 146 -6.63 -1.11 7.42
CA GLU A 146 -5.80 -0.29 6.53
C GLU A 146 -6.41 -0.27 5.13
N ILE A 147 -6.17 0.78 4.35
CA ILE A 147 -6.81 0.96 3.05
C ILE A 147 -5.74 1.17 1.99
N VAL A 148 -5.66 0.21 1.07
CA VAL A 148 -4.81 0.29 -0.11
C VAL A 148 -5.68 0.77 -1.28
N ILE A 149 -5.27 1.84 -1.93
CA ILE A 149 -6.02 2.53 -2.97
C ILE A 149 -5.30 2.27 -4.29
N LEU A 150 -6.00 1.71 -5.27
CA LEU A 150 -5.51 1.59 -6.63
C LEU A 150 -6.05 2.74 -7.46
N GLY A 151 -5.12 3.54 -7.97
CA GLY A 151 -5.43 4.64 -8.88
C GLY A 151 -4.17 5.22 -9.47
N GLY A 152 -4.24 5.57 -10.75
CA GLY A 152 -3.15 6.23 -11.44
C GLY A 152 -2.89 7.66 -10.94
N LEU A 153 -1.61 8.03 -10.92
CA LEU A 153 -1.18 9.43 -10.90
C LEU A 153 -0.81 9.91 -12.31
N GLY A 154 -0.87 9.02 -13.31
CA GLY A 154 -0.62 9.33 -14.71
C GLY A 154 -1.78 10.07 -15.40
N GLY A 155 -1.49 10.65 -16.57
CA GLY A 155 -2.47 11.36 -17.40
C GLY A 155 -2.57 12.85 -17.07
N ARG A 156 -3.78 13.32 -16.72
CA ARG A 156 -4.02 14.74 -16.45
C ARG A 156 -3.43 15.14 -15.10
N VAL A 157 -2.54 16.13 -15.11
CA VAL A 157 -1.85 16.63 -13.91
C VAL A 157 -2.82 17.07 -12.81
N ASP A 158 -3.90 17.77 -13.15
CA ASP A 158 -4.89 18.24 -12.18
C ASP A 158 -5.62 17.09 -11.48
N GLN A 159 -5.84 15.96 -12.17
CA GLN A 159 -6.42 14.76 -11.57
C GLN A 159 -5.44 14.09 -10.61
N ALA A 160 -4.16 14.00 -10.98
CA ALA A 160 -3.13 13.47 -10.10
C ALA A 160 -3.04 14.27 -8.79
N PHE A 161 -3.02 15.60 -8.88
CA PHE A 161 -3.06 16.47 -7.70
C PHE A 161 -4.36 16.34 -6.90
N SER A 162 -5.50 16.11 -7.56
CA SER A 162 -6.76 15.81 -6.86
C SER A 162 -6.67 14.51 -6.03
N GLN A 163 -6.02 13.46 -6.54
CA GLN A 163 -5.82 12.23 -5.79
C GLN A 163 -4.88 12.42 -4.59
N VAL A 164 -3.77 13.13 -4.80
CA VAL A 164 -2.84 13.49 -3.73
C VAL A 164 -3.53 14.35 -2.66
N HIS A 165 -4.38 15.29 -3.07
CA HIS A 165 -5.19 16.10 -2.17
C HIS A 165 -6.16 15.25 -1.34
N HIS A 166 -6.92 14.34 -1.97
CA HIS A 166 -7.81 13.45 -1.24
C HIS A 166 -7.05 12.52 -0.30
N LEU A 167 -5.92 11.95 -0.72
CA LEU A 167 -5.06 11.14 0.14
C LEU A 167 -4.64 11.93 1.38
N TYR A 168 -4.20 13.18 1.21
CA TYR A 168 -3.84 14.07 2.32
C TYR A 168 -5.04 14.33 3.25
N MET A 169 -6.14 14.86 2.71
CA MET A 169 -7.35 15.22 3.47
C MET A 169 -7.92 14.05 4.26
N MET A 170 -7.98 12.88 3.62
CA MET A 170 -8.55 11.69 4.21
C MET A 170 -7.62 11.06 5.24
N THR A 171 -6.29 11.13 5.05
CA THR A 171 -5.34 10.75 6.10
C THR A 171 -5.52 11.62 7.35
N GLN A 172 -5.72 12.92 7.19
CA GLN A 172 -5.99 13.81 8.34
C GLN A 172 -7.33 13.48 9.02
N THR A 173 -8.35 13.11 8.24
CA THR A 173 -9.66 12.70 8.77
C THR A 173 -9.57 11.38 9.54
N GLN A 174 -8.85 10.40 9.00
CA GLN A 174 -8.64 9.13 9.70
C GLN A 174 -7.85 9.31 10.99
N ARG A 175 -6.86 10.20 10.97
CA ARG A 175 -6.12 10.56 12.18
C ARG A 175 -7.03 11.17 13.23
N SER A 176 -7.91 12.09 12.86
CA SER A 176 -8.84 12.70 13.83
C SER A 176 -9.86 11.69 14.37
N ILE A 177 -10.29 10.72 13.55
CA ILE A 177 -11.10 9.58 14.02
C ILE A 177 -10.33 8.77 15.08
N ARG A 178 -9.08 8.37 14.80
CA ARG A 178 -8.25 7.63 15.77
C ARG A 178 -8.05 8.39 17.08
N GLU A 179 -7.70 9.67 17.00
CA GLU A 179 -7.43 10.51 18.18
C GLU A 179 -8.71 10.70 19.02
N ASN A 180 -9.88 10.83 18.39
CA ASN A 180 -11.17 10.96 19.08
C ASN A 180 -11.63 9.65 19.73
N GLU A 181 -11.39 8.50 19.09
CA GLU A 181 -11.74 7.17 19.64
C GLU A 181 -10.83 6.75 20.80
N THR A 182 -9.63 7.31 20.91
CA THR A 182 -8.72 7.06 22.05
C THR A 182 -9.10 7.81 23.35
N ASN A 183 -10.21 8.55 23.40
CA ASN A 183 -10.73 9.12 24.65
C ASN A 183 -11.47 8.04 25.49
N PRO A 184 -11.01 7.73 26.72
CA PRO A 184 -11.37 6.50 27.44
C PRO A 184 -12.74 6.52 28.16
N SER A 185 -13.72 7.31 27.69
CA SER A 185 -15.02 7.43 28.38
C SER A 185 -16.15 6.56 27.82
N SER A 186 -15.94 5.79 26.74
CA SER A 186 -16.92 4.84 26.23
C SER A 186 -16.38 3.41 26.24
N SER A 187 -17.02 2.55 27.02
CA SER A 187 -16.70 1.12 27.19
C SER A 187 -17.04 0.22 25.98
N ASP A 188 -17.43 0.81 24.86
CA ASP A 188 -17.76 0.10 23.62
C ASP A 188 -16.72 0.42 22.54
N ALA A 189 -15.49 -0.07 22.71
CA ALA A 189 -14.44 0.08 21.71
C ALA A 189 -14.82 -0.72 20.45
N LYS A 190 -15.41 -0.04 19.46
CA LYS A 190 -15.60 -0.59 18.12
C LYS A 190 -14.22 -0.91 17.51
N PRO A 191 -14.06 -2.00 16.73
CA PRO A 191 -12.83 -2.26 16.00
C PRO A 191 -12.42 -1.03 15.16
N ALA A 192 -11.15 -0.66 15.25
CA ALA A 192 -10.66 0.69 15.02
C ALA A 192 -10.92 1.18 13.57
N ALA A 193 -11.81 2.16 13.45
CA ALA A 193 -11.96 2.93 12.22
C ALA A 193 -10.68 3.75 11.96
N GLY A 194 -10.46 4.07 10.69
CA GLY A 194 -9.41 4.99 10.30
C GLY A 194 -7.99 4.42 10.20
N GLY A 195 -7.76 3.18 9.77
CA GLY A 195 -6.41 2.67 9.46
C GLY A 195 -5.72 3.43 8.31
N ASN A 196 -4.40 3.30 8.12
CA ASN A 196 -3.65 4.19 7.23
C ASN A 196 -4.02 4.00 5.75
N LEU A 197 -3.83 5.06 4.96
CA LEU A 197 -4.04 5.06 3.51
C LEU A 197 -2.71 4.89 2.77
N TYR A 198 -2.73 4.02 1.76
CA TYR A 198 -1.64 3.84 0.81
C TYR A 198 -2.19 3.91 -0.61
N LEU A 199 -1.70 4.83 -1.42
CA LEU A 199 -2.03 4.93 -2.84
C LEU A 199 -0.99 4.16 -3.64
N VAL A 200 -1.42 3.14 -4.36
CA VAL A 200 -0.62 2.37 -5.32
C VAL A 200 -0.96 2.87 -6.72
N SER A 201 0.01 3.54 -7.33
CA SER A 201 -0.02 4.02 -8.71
C SER A 201 0.65 3.03 -9.66
N GLU A 202 0.91 3.46 -10.89
CA GLU A 202 1.58 2.69 -11.93
C GLU A 202 2.99 2.22 -11.51
N GLU A 203 3.73 3.09 -10.83
CA GLU A 203 5.15 2.85 -10.52
C GLU A 203 5.49 2.97 -9.03
N SER A 204 4.56 3.42 -8.18
CA SER A 204 4.89 3.74 -6.79
C SER A 204 3.78 3.35 -5.80
N ILE A 205 4.18 3.10 -4.55
CA ILE A 205 3.30 3.18 -3.39
C ILE A 205 3.57 4.50 -2.65
N THR A 206 2.50 5.21 -2.32
CA THR A 206 2.54 6.58 -1.81
C THR A 206 1.64 6.72 -0.59
N PHE A 207 2.13 7.37 0.47
CA PHE A 207 1.38 7.57 1.71
C PHE A 207 1.81 8.86 2.42
N ILE A 208 1.04 9.31 3.41
CA ILE A 208 1.30 10.56 4.12
C ILE A 208 1.87 10.23 5.51
N ILE A 209 3.17 10.45 5.68
CA ILE A 209 3.82 10.31 6.99
C ILE A 209 3.50 11.54 7.86
N GLN A 210 3.35 11.33 9.16
CA GLN A 210 2.83 12.34 10.09
C GLN A 210 3.94 13.18 10.72
N THR A 211 3.60 14.30 11.34
CA THR A 211 4.53 15.09 12.16
C THR A 211 5.22 14.22 13.23
N GLY A 212 6.50 14.50 13.47
CA GLY A 212 7.36 13.78 14.40
C GLY A 212 8.12 12.65 13.72
N LYS A 213 8.57 11.68 14.53
CA LYS A 213 9.39 10.56 14.07
C LYS A 213 8.55 9.47 13.40
N ASN A 214 8.90 9.12 12.17
CA ASN A 214 8.33 8.01 11.42
C ASN A 214 9.40 6.96 11.11
N THR A 215 9.02 5.70 11.23
CA THR A 215 9.83 4.54 10.87
C THR A 215 9.11 3.83 9.73
N ILE A 216 9.83 3.54 8.64
CA ILE A 216 9.27 2.89 7.45
C ILE A 216 10.06 1.62 7.20
N HIS A 217 9.35 0.49 7.14
CA HIS A 217 9.91 -0.81 6.82
C HIS A 217 10.01 -0.97 5.29
N THR A 218 11.22 -1.19 4.82
CA THR A 218 11.58 -1.37 3.42
C THR A 218 12.44 -2.63 3.23
N PRO A 219 12.01 -3.81 3.75
CA PRO A 219 12.71 -5.05 3.50
C PRO A 219 12.58 -5.43 2.01
N ALA A 220 13.52 -6.23 1.52
CA ALA A 220 13.53 -6.69 0.13
C ALA A 220 13.40 -5.53 -0.88
N THR A 221 14.08 -4.42 -0.61
CA THR A 221 14.37 -3.39 -1.61
C THR A 221 15.57 -3.81 -2.44
N LYS A 222 15.48 -3.62 -3.75
CA LYS A 222 16.61 -3.85 -4.67
C LYS A 222 17.60 -2.68 -4.56
N ARG A 223 18.60 -2.85 -3.69
CA ARG A 223 19.60 -1.81 -3.38
C ARG A 223 20.92 -2.07 -4.11
N ALA A 224 21.54 -1.02 -4.65
CA ALA A 224 22.80 -1.13 -5.38
C ALA A 224 24.01 -1.53 -4.49
N ASP A 225 23.99 -1.18 -3.21
CA ASP A 225 25.03 -1.49 -2.22
C ASP A 225 25.14 -2.99 -1.92
N ILE A 226 24.02 -3.71 -1.91
CA ILE A 226 23.99 -5.16 -1.71
C ILE A 226 24.40 -5.91 -2.99
N ALA A 227 23.95 -5.45 -4.16
CA ALA A 227 24.30 -6.06 -5.44
C ALA A 227 25.81 -5.99 -5.74
N THR A 228 26.49 -4.96 -5.25
CA THR A 228 27.95 -4.81 -5.40
C THR A 228 28.75 -5.60 -4.35
N ALA A 229 28.19 -5.85 -3.16
CA ALA A 229 28.79 -6.70 -2.14
C ALA A 229 28.82 -8.20 -2.56
N SER A 230 27.78 -8.69 -3.24
CA SER A 230 27.77 -10.06 -3.79
C SER A 230 28.71 -10.24 -4.99
N ALA A 231 28.96 -9.18 -5.77
CA ALA A 231 29.89 -9.19 -6.90
C ALA A 231 31.38 -9.12 -6.50
N SER A 232 31.71 -8.53 -5.34
CA SER A 232 33.10 -8.34 -4.90
C SER A 232 33.68 -9.52 -4.09
N GLY A 233 32.87 -10.52 -3.73
CA GLY A 233 33.28 -11.70 -2.96
C GLY A 233 33.88 -12.88 -3.74
N VAL A 234 33.90 -12.84 -5.07
CA VAL A 234 34.33 -14.00 -5.90
C VAL A 234 35.69 -13.76 -6.55
N SER A 235 36.76 -13.87 -5.76
CA SER A 235 38.11 -14.09 -6.30
C SER A 235 38.21 -15.52 -6.83
N LYS A 236 37.80 -15.75 -8.09
CA LYS A 236 38.02 -17.02 -8.79
C LYS A 236 39.50 -17.16 -9.17
N SER A 237 40.23 -17.98 -8.42
CA SER A 237 41.55 -18.49 -8.82
C SER A 237 41.40 -19.36 -10.08
N PRO A 238 42.32 -19.31 -11.07
CA PRO A 238 42.16 -20.06 -12.30
C PRO A 238 42.57 -21.52 -12.08
N ARG A 239 41.60 -22.41 -11.88
CA ARG A 239 41.83 -23.87 -11.96
C ARG A 239 41.39 -24.42 -13.31
N LYS A 240 42.34 -25.12 -13.95
CA LYS A 240 42.27 -25.80 -15.25
C LYS A 240 40.97 -26.59 -15.43
N ARG A 241 40.31 -26.35 -16.57
CA ARG A 241 39.18 -27.12 -17.10
C ARG A 241 39.53 -28.60 -17.28
N LYS A 242 38.68 -29.50 -16.77
CA LYS A 242 38.50 -30.85 -17.28
C LYS A 242 37.02 -31.06 -17.55
N HIS A 243 36.72 -31.57 -18.74
CA HIS A 243 35.40 -31.77 -19.31
C HIS A 243 34.53 -32.77 -18.54
N GLY A 244 33.22 -32.51 -18.58
CA GLY A 244 32.19 -33.55 -18.59
C GLY A 244 31.41 -33.68 -17.29
N GLN A 245 30.32 -32.93 -17.17
CA GLN A 245 29.04 -33.37 -16.57
C GLN A 245 28.01 -32.26 -16.76
N GLU A 246 26.84 -32.65 -17.25
CA GLU A 246 25.63 -31.82 -17.40
C GLU A 246 25.26 -31.25 -16.03
N GLN A 247 25.30 -29.92 -15.91
CA GLN A 247 24.79 -29.22 -14.74
C GLN A 247 23.33 -28.90 -15.02
N GLU A 248 22.42 -29.58 -14.33
CA GLU A 248 21.10 -29.05 -14.02
C GLU A 248 21.34 -27.67 -13.40
N GLN A 249 20.93 -26.62 -14.13
CA GLN A 249 20.87 -25.28 -13.57
C GLN A 249 19.77 -25.30 -12.53
N GLU A 250 20.13 -25.49 -11.26
CA GLU A 250 19.38 -24.91 -10.16
C GLU A 250 19.28 -23.41 -10.46
N GLN A 251 18.14 -22.98 -11.01
CA GLN A 251 17.80 -21.57 -11.08
C GLN A 251 17.74 -21.10 -9.63
N GLU A 252 18.80 -20.44 -9.16
CA GLU A 252 18.75 -19.63 -7.96
C GLU A 252 17.54 -18.70 -8.13
N LEU A 253 16.51 -18.91 -7.33
CA LEU A 253 15.32 -18.07 -7.31
C LEU A 253 15.81 -16.65 -6.99
N GLU A 254 15.77 -15.77 -8.00
CA GLU A 254 16.06 -14.35 -7.82
C GLU A 254 15.26 -13.85 -6.61
N PRO A 255 15.90 -13.15 -5.65
CA PRO A 255 15.22 -12.68 -4.46
C PRO A 255 14.02 -11.82 -4.86
N GLU A 256 12.84 -12.16 -4.31
CA GLU A 256 11.61 -11.47 -4.63
C GLU A 256 11.61 -10.07 -3.99
N TYR A 257 11.99 -9.06 -4.77
CA TYR A 257 11.95 -7.66 -4.34
C TYR A 257 10.52 -7.11 -4.38
N PHE A 258 10.22 -6.21 -3.44
CA PHE A 258 8.96 -5.45 -3.39
C PHE A 258 9.12 -4.03 -3.90
N PHE A 259 10.30 -3.45 -3.72
CA PHE A 259 10.60 -2.06 -4.07
C PHE A 259 11.90 -1.95 -4.87
N GLU A 260 11.94 -0.97 -5.76
CA GLU A 260 13.22 -0.41 -6.23
C GLU A 260 13.75 0.58 -5.18
N GLU A 261 14.95 1.09 -5.37
CA GLU A 261 15.58 1.95 -4.36
C GLU A 261 15.01 3.38 -4.31
N ASN A 262 14.37 3.88 -5.37
CA ASN A 262 13.96 5.29 -5.47
C ASN A 262 12.81 5.66 -4.52
N ILE A 263 12.97 6.80 -3.86
CA ILE A 263 11.96 7.41 -3.00
C ILE A 263 11.86 8.94 -3.20
N GLY A 264 10.75 9.49 -2.73
CA GLY A 264 10.49 10.93 -2.67
C GLY A 264 9.88 11.34 -1.33
N ILE A 265 10.24 12.53 -0.84
CA ILE A 265 9.68 13.15 0.37
C ILE A 265 9.25 14.57 0.00
N ILE A 266 7.93 14.81 -0.03
CA ILE A 266 7.34 16.03 -0.62
C ILE A 266 6.45 16.77 0.41
N PRO A 267 6.79 18.02 0.78
CA PRO A 267 6.01 18.83 1.73
C PRO A 267 4.84 19.53 1.04
N LEU A 268 3.68 18.89 1.00
CA LEU A 268 2.53 19.39 0.23
C LEU A 268 1.77 20.54 0.91
N SER A 269 1.66 20.54 2.24
CA SER A 269 0.79 21.47 2.97
C SER A 269 1.45 22.79 3.31
N SER A 270 2.73 22.75 3.64
CA SER A 270 3.52 23.87 4.14
C SER A 270 5.00 23.49 4.12
N PRO A 271 5.92 24.47 4.16
CA PRO A 271 7.34 24.20 4.36
C PRO A 271 7.58 23.29 5.57
N ALA A 272 8.53 22.38 5.44
CA ALA A 272 8.86 21.38 6.45
C ALA A 272 10.35 21.39 6.78
N LYS A 273 10.68 20.90 7.98
CA LYS A 273 12.03 20.51 8.37
C LYS A 273 12.08 19.01 8.51
N ILE A 274 13.00 18.36 7.81
CA ILE A 274 13.16 16.91 7.85
C ILE A 274 14.55 16.50 8.35
N THR A 275 14.59 15.42 9.12
CA THR A 275 15.81 14.67 9.46
C THR A 275 15.58 13.23 9.04
N THR A 276 16.53 12.63 8.33
CA THR A 276 16.38 11.29 7.77
C THR A 276 17.54 10.38 8.15
N HIS A 277 17.25 9.08 8.26
CA HIS A 277 18.25 8.04 8.46
C HIS A 277 17.95 6.81 7.60
N GLY A 278 19.00 6.22 7.02
CA GLY A 278 18.91 5.00 6.22
C GLY A 278 18.70 5.23 4.73
N PHE A 279 18.92 6.47 4.25
CA PHE A 279 18.90 6.82 2.83
C PHE A 279 20.30 7.14 2.30
N GLU A 280 20.47 7.14 0.98
CA GLU A 280 21.73 7.56 0.32
C GLU A 280 22.06 9.02 0.65
N TRP A 281 21.05 9.89 0.57
CA TRP A 281 21.18 11.30 0.93
C TRP A 281 20.40 11.57 2.21
N ASP A 282 21.00 11.17 3.33
CA ASP A 282 20.51 11.53 4.65
C ASP A 282 20.75 13.00 4.96
N VAL A 283 19.78 13.63 5.64
CA VAL A 283 19.82 15.05 5.99
C VAL A 283 19.45 15.27 7.46
N GLU A 284 19.88 16.40 8.03
CA GLU A 284 19.57 16.78 9.41
C GLU A 284 18.95 18.18 9.45
N ASN A 285 17.74 18.30 10.01
CA ASN A 285 16.99 19.56 10.16
C ASN A 285 16.93 20.38 8.86
N TRP A 286 16.73 19.69 7.74
CA TRP A 286 16.82 20.23 6.40
C TRP A 286 15.48 20.82 5.96
N HIS A 287 15.53 22.06 5.47
CA HIS A 287 14.35 22.79 5.02
C HIS A 287 13.91 22.31 3.63
N THR A 288 12.63 21.97 3.50
CA THR A 288 12.01 21.53 2.24
C THR A 288 10.68 22.22 2.01
N GLU A 289 10.41 22.65 0.78
CA GLU A 289 9.16 23.31 0.39
C GLU A 289 8.89 23.22 -1.12
N ILE A 290 7.61 23.30 -1.51
CA ILE A 290 7.24 23.49 -2.92
C ILE A 290 7.76 24.86 -3.39
N GLY A 291 8.50 24.87 -4.50
CA GLY A 291 9.19 26.06 -5.00
C GLY A 291 10.61 26.25 -4.45
N GLY A 292 11.05 25.37 -3.54
CA GLY A 292 12.40 25.33 -3.00
C GLY A 292 13.03 23.95 -3.14
N GLN A 293 13.65 23.47 -2.07
CA GLN A 293 14.32 22.17 -2.07
C GLN A 293 13.30 21.05 -1.78
N ILE A 294 13.37 19.96 -2.54
CA ILE A 294 12.50 18.78 -2.38
C ILE A 294 13.39 17.54 -2.50
N SER A 295 13.20 16.56 -1.61
CA SER A 295 13.91 15.29 -1.70
C SER A 295 13.22 14.41 -2.74
N THR A 296 13.71 14.40 -3.98
CA THR A 296 13.29 13.49 -5.04
C THR A 296 14.47 12.67 -5.53
N SER A 297 14.18 11.46 -6.04
CA SER A 297 15.22 10.52 -6.49
C SER A 297 16.24 10.19 -5.39
N ASN A 298 15.78 10.10 -4.14
CA ASN A 298 16.61 9.62 -3.04
C ASN A 298 16.58 8.08 -3.03
N HIS A 299 17.51 7.41 -2.36
CA HIS A 299 17.59 5.95 -2.39
C HIS A 299 17.55 5.30 -1.00
N ILE A 300 16.86 4.16 -0.88
CA ILE A 300 16.82 3.34 0.34
C ILE A 300 18.16 2.60 0.53
N ARG A 301 18.71 2.65 1.75
CA ARG A 301 19.97 1.97 2.13
C ARG A 301 19.85 1.07 3.36
N ALA A 302 18.66 0.91 3.90
CA ALA A 302 18.39 0.04 5.03
C ALA A 302 17.04 -0.67 4.88
N ASP A 303 16.86 -1.81 5.56
CA ASP A 303 15.55 -2.48 5.62
C ASP A 303 14.54 -1.71 6.50
N LYS A 304 15.04 -0.72 7.24
CA LYS A 304 14.26 0.23 8.03
C LYS A 304 14.87 1.61 7.85
N VAL A 305 14.06 2.56 7.37
CA VAL A 305 14.44 3.97 7.23
C VAL A 305 13.64 4.83 8.20
N GLU A 306 14.20 5.97 8.59
CA GLU A 306 13.55 6.91 9.52
C GLU A 306 13.42 8.29 8.89
N VAL A 307 12.26 8.92 9.09
CA VAL A 307 11.99 10.30 8.68
C VAL A 307 11.31 11.02 9.84
N GLU A 308 12.00 11.98 10.43
CA GLU A 308 11.40 12.96 11.34
C GLU A 308 11.01 14.19 10.54
N THR A 309 9.78 14.67 10.69
CA THR A 309 9.26 15.83 9.96
C THR A 309 8.44 16.77 10.84
N SER A 310 8.56 18.08 10.62
CA SER A 310 7.79 19.09 11.36
C SER A 310 6.31 19.17 10.98
N VAL A 311 5.93 18.69 9.79
CA VAL A 311 4.54 18.68 9.27
C VAL A 311 4.29 17.37 8.52
N PRO A 312 3.03 16.98 8.25
CA PRO A 312 2.76 15.81 7.41
C PRO A 312 3.32 16.00 6.01
N VAL A 313 3.99 14.97 5.46
CA VAL A 313 4.60 15.01 4.13
C VAL A 313 4.24 13.76 3.34
N LEU A 314 4.19 13.90 2.01
CA LEU A 314 4.03 12.77 1.10
C LEU A 314 5.32 11.98 1.03
N PHE A 315 5.24 10.67 1.21
CA PHE A 315 6.34 9.74 1.03
C PHE A 315 5.99 8.77 -0.10
N THR A 316 6.88 8.63 -1.06
CA THR A 316 6.69 7.74 -2.22
C THR A 316 7.83 6.72 -2.27
N VAL A 317 7.51 5.47 -2.59
CA VAL A 317 8.48 4.40 -2.83
C VAL A 317 8.20 3.77 -4.18
N GLU A 318 9.23 3.66 -5.02
CA GLU A 318 9.14 2.99 -6.31
C GLU A 318 8.91 1.48 -6.12
N LEU A 319 7.89 0.94 -6.80
CA LEU A 319 7.58 -0.49 -6.79
C LEU A 319 8.66 -1.27 -7.56
N ALA A 320 8.92 -2.51 -7.17
CA ALA A 320 9.79 -3.40 -7.95
C ALA A 320 9.28 -3.54 -9.40
N GLU A 321 10.18 -3.70 -10.37
CA GLU A 321 9.85 -3.74 -11.81
C GLU A 321 8.70 -4.72 -12.17
N ARG A 322 8.66 -5.88 -11.50
CA ARG A 322 7.59 -6.89 -11.70
C ARG A 322 6.20 -6.41 -11.29
N LEU A 323 6.13 -5.37 -10.47
CA LEU A 323 4.90 -4.76 -9.95
C LEU A 323 4.54 -3.46 -10.68
N LYS A 324 5.38 -2.92 -11.57
CA LYS A 324 5.09 -1.69 -12.32
C LYS A 324 4.22 -1.93 -13.55
N ARG A 325 3.48 -0.91 -13.97
CA ARG A 325 2.71 -0.90 -15.23
C ARG A 325 3.12 0.26 -16.12
#